data_AF-A0A016U7L8-F1
#
_entry.id   AF-A0A016U7L8-F1
#
_cell.length_a   1.000
_cell.length_b   1.000
_cell.length_c   1.000
_cell.angle_alpha   90.00
_cell.angle_beta   90.00
_cell.angle_gamma   90.00
#
_symmetry.space_group_name_H-M   'P 1'
#
loop_
_entity.id
_entity.type
_entity.pdbx_description
1 polymer ?
#
loop_
_entity_poly.entity_id
_entity_poly.type
_entity_poly.pdbx_seq_one_letter_code
_entity_poly.pdbx_strand_id
1 'polypeptide(L)'
;MKRFIAYYDSHLFDLDRLDKFYGNLAQIDDFEKLSFMELVDKFDSMDTEKRLKNLGQPKKTDELETKGEFDLNGLVTASNRPFSNQIYIYMGFLQFPYFGLTLPK
;
A
#
# COMPACT_ATOMS: atom_id res chain seq x y z
N MET A 1 -11.78 -10.95 -14.67
CA MET A 1 -11.80 -9.80 -13.75
C MET A 1 -11.41 -10.30 -12.37
N LYS A 2 -10.27 -9.86 -11.84
CA LYS A 2 -9.78 -10.27 -10.50
C LYS A 2 -10.36 -9.32 -9.44
N ARG A 3 -10.58 -9.83 -8.22
CA ARG A 3 -11.10 -9.04 -7.10
C ARG A 3 -10.11 -9.12 -5.94
N PHE A 4 -9.77 -7.96 -5.39
CA PHE A 4 -9.07 -7.81 -4.13
C PHE A 4 -10.08 -7.38 -3.07
N ILE A 5 -10.08 -8.04 -1.91
CA ILE A 5 -11.01 -7.79 -0.82
C ILE A 5 -10.20 -7.67 0.47
N ALA A 6 -10.37 -6.56 1.17
CA ALA A 6 -9.73 -6.21 2.43
C ALA A 6 -8.21 -6.06 2.35
N TYR A 7 -7.48 -7.18 2.32
CA TYR A 7 -6.02 -7.22 2.40
C TYR A 7 -5.47 -8.41 1.60
N TYR A 8 -4.20 -8.31 1.21
CA TYR A 8 -3.48 -9.44 0.65
C TYR A 8 -2.97 -10.28 1.80
N ASP A 9 -3.48 -11.50 1.92
CA ASP A 9 -3.12 -12.45 2.99
C ASP A 9 -1.60 -12.65 3.11
N SER A 10 -0.89 -12.60 1.98
CA SER A 10 0.57 -12.72 1.90
C SER A 10 1.37 -11.51 2.39
N HIS A 11 0.74 -10.39 2.77
CA HIS A 11 1.44 -9.13 3.03
C HIS A 11 1.32 -8.63 4.48
N LEU A 12 0.30 -9.06 5.22
CA LEU A 12 0.16 -8.74 6.65
C LEU A 12 0.92 -9.73 7.56
N PHE A 13 1.21 -10.94 7.07
CA PHE A 13 1.85 -12.00 7.86
C PHE A 13 3.27 -12.35 7.41
N ASP A 14 3.75 -11.78 6.30
CA ASP A 14 5.13 -11.94 5.83
C ASP A 14 6.01 -10.79 6.37
N LEU A 15 6.58 -11.03 7.55
CA LEU A 15 7.46 -10.07 8.24
C LEU A 15 8.71 -9.75 7.42
N ASP A 16 9.25 -10.71 6.67
CA ASP A 16 10.44 -10.48 5.84
C ASP A 16 10.15 -9.49 4.70
N ARG A 17 8.94 -9.57 4.14
CA ARG A 17 8.49 -8.63 3.11
C ARG A 17 8.19 -7.25 3.68
N LEU A 18 7.62 -7.18 4.89
CA LEU A 18 7.41 -5.94 5.65
C LEU A 18 8.75 -5.25 5.96
N ASP A 19 9.72 -6.02 6.45
CA ASP A 19 11.07 -5.54 6.76
C ASP A 19 11.81 -5.10 5.50
N LYS A 20 11.67 -5.81 4.39
CA LYS A 20 12.23 -5.37 3.10
C LYS A 20 11.55 -4.11 2.57
N PHE A 21 10.26 -3.95 2.82
CA PHE A 21 9.52 -2.76 2.42
C PHE A 21 10.02 -1.51 3.16
N TYR A 22 10.19 -1.63 4.48
CA TYR A 22 10.71 -0.58 5.36
C TYR A 22 12.24 -0.54 5.46
N GLY A 23 12.95 -1.49 4.87
CA GLY A 23 14.41 -1.58 4.93
C GLY A 23 15.12 -0.36 4.34
N ASN A 24 14.46 0.35 3.42
CA ASN A 24 14.96 1.63 2.94
C ASN A 24 14.82 2.75 3.99
N LEU A 25 13.79 2.72 4.83
CA LEU A 25 13.64 3.67 5.95
C LEU A 25 14.69 3.44 7.04
N ALA A 26 15.05 2.18 7.27
CA ALA A 26 16.14 1.81 8.18
C ALA A 26 17.53 2.28 7.70
N GLN A 27 17.67 2.71 6.43
CA GLN A 27 18.88 3.33 5.89
C GLN A 27 18.95 4.85 6.12
N ILE A 28 17.91 5.44 6.72
CA ILE A 28 17.97 6.83 7.19
C ILE A 28 18.78 6.82 8.49
N ASP A 29 20.11 6.84 8.35
CA ASP A 29 20.98 7.18 9.47
C ASP A 29 20.52 8.53 10.05
N ASP A 30 20.40 8.61 11.38
CA ASP A 30 19.96 9.79 12.13
C ASP A 30 18.46 10.14 12.07
N PHE A 31 17.55 9.18 11.87
CA PHE A 31 16.09 9.40 11.94
C PHE A 31 15.65 10.21 13.17
N GLU A 32 16.25 9.94 14.34
CA GLU A 32 15.94 10.62 15.60
C GLU A 32 16.44 12.08 15.67
N LYS A 33 17.35 12.49 14.77
CA LYS A 33 17.94 13.83 14.77
C LYS A 33 17.33 14.76 13.72
N LEU A 34 16.51 14.23 12.83
CA LEU A 34 15.87 14.99 11.76
C LEU A 34 14.59 15.65 12.27
N SER A 35 14.35 16.88 11.83
CA SER A 35 13.06 17.54 12.03
C SER A 35 11.97 16.87 11.22
N PHE A 36 10.70 17.11 11.58
CA PHE A 36 9.56 16.58 10.84
C PHE A 36 9.60 16.92 9.34
N MET A 37 9.99 18.15 8.97
CA MET A 37 10.07 18.56 7.57
C MET A 37 11.19 17.84 6.82
N GLU A 38 12.36 17.68 7.45
CA GLU A 38 13.48 16.93 6.84
C GLU A 38 13.14 15.45 6.66
N LEU A 39 12.34 14.88 7.57
CA LEU A 39 11.81 13.53 7.42
C LEU A 39 10.87 13.46 6.21
N VAL A 40 9.88 14.36 6.11
CA VAL A 40 8.94 14.41 4.97
C VAL A 40 9.68 14.52 3.64
N ASP A 41 10.63 15.44 3.52
CA ASP A 41 11.42 15.64 2.30
C ASP A 41 12.20 14.37 1.92
N LYS A 42 12.77 13.65 2.91
CA LYS A 42 13.43 12.36 2.68
C LYS A 42 12.46 11.28 2.23
N PHE A 43 11.29 11.16 2.86
CA PHE A 43 10.26 10.20 2.46
C PHE A 43 9.82 10.41 1.01
N ASP A 44 9.61 11.67 0.61
CA ASP A 44 9.21 12.06 -0.75
C ASP A 44 10.30 11.76 -1.77
N SER A 45 11.56 12.06 -1.44
CA SER A 45 12.72 11.73 -2.29
C SER A 45 12.83 10.21 -2.51
N MET A 46 12.76 9.43 -1.44
CA MET A 46 12.81 7.96 -1.51
C MET A 46 11.62 7.35 -2.27
N ASP A 47 10.46 8.01 -2.26
CA ASP A 47 9.34 7.61 -3.10
C ASP A 47 9.57 7.89 -4.57
N THR A 48 10.05 9.08 -4.87
CA THR A 48 10.39 9.50 -6.22
C THR A 48 11.44 8.58 -6.83
N GLU A 49 12.52 8.26 -6.10
CA GLU A 49 13.55 7.33 -6.56
C GLU A 49 13.01 5.92 -6.85
N LYS A 50 12.15 5.37 -5.98
CA LYS A 50 11.53 4.06 -6.22
C LYS A 50 10.67 4.09 -7.49
N ARG A 51 9.88 5.15 -7.70
CA ARG A 51 9.07 5.32 -8.91
C ARG A 51 9.94 5.45 -10.16
N LEU A 52 11.04 6.18 -10.09
CA LEU A 52 12.00 6.34 -11.20
C LEU A 52 12.70 5.02 -11.55
N LYS A 53 13.07 4.20 -10.57
CA LYS A 53 13.63 2.85 -10.81
C LYS A 53 12.68 1.93 -11.57
N ASN A 54 11.38 2.14 -11.42
CA ASN A 54 10.34 1.38 -12.12
C ASN A 54 10.03 1.94 -13.52
N LEU A 55 10.63 3.07 -13.91
CA LEU A 55 10.46 3.66 -15.23
C LEU A 55 11.09 2.74 -16.30
N GLY A 56 10.31 2.32 -17.29
CA GLY A 56 10.78 1.44 -18.36
C GLY A 56 10.85 -0.05 -18.00
N GLN A 57 10.56 -0.43 -16.75
CA GLN A 57 10.39 -1.82 -16.38
C GLN A 57 8.97 -2.32 -16.73
N PRO A 58 8.81 -3.59 -17.15
CA PRO A 58 7.48 -4.15 -17.39
C PRO A 58 6.69 -4.11 -16.09
N LYS A 59 5.47 -3.55 -16.13
CA LYS A 59 4.55 -3.56 -14.99
C LYS A 59 4.24 -5.00 -14.62
N LYS A 60 4.83 -5.50 -13.52
CA LYS A 60 4.43 -6.78 -12.96
C LYS A 60 3.00 -6.62 -12.42
N THR A 61 2.08 -7.40 -12.96
CA THR A 61 0.66 -7.42 -12.59
C THR A 61 0.40 -7.75 -11.12
N ASP A 62 1.38 -8.34 -10.44
CA ASP A 62 1.31 -8.71 -9.03
C ASP A 62 2.11 -7.74 -8.13
N GLU A 63 2.90 -6.83 -8.72
CA GLU A 63 3.49 -5.69 -8.01
C GLU A 63 2.53 -4.51 -8.15
N LEU A 64 1.37 -4.64 -7.49
CA LEU A 64 0.69 -3.44 -7.08
C LEU A 64 1.63 -2.65 -6.21
N GLU A 65 1.98 -1.45 -6.67
CA GLU A 65 2.12 -0.24 -5.88
C GLU A 65 2.38 -0.53 -4.39
N THR A 66 3.51 -1.18 -4.11
CA THR A 66 3.81 -1.79 -2.80
C THR A 66 3.83 -0.76 -1.68
N LYS A 67 3.90 0.53 -2.03
CA LYS A 67 3.84 1.64 -1.07
C LYS A 67 2.44 2.08 -0.68
N GLY A 68 1.43 1.82 -1.51
CA GLY A 68 0.04 2.01 -1.12
C GLY A 68 -0.47 0.89 -0.20
N GLU A 69 0.09 -0.32 -0.27
CA GLU A 69 -0.48 -1.51 0.39
C GLU A 69 -0.70 -1.38 1.91
N PHE A 70 0.10 -0.59 2.63
CA PHE A 70 -0.13 -0.36 4.07
C PHE A 70 -1.14 0.75 4.37
N ASP A 71 -1.15 1.81 3.56
CA ASP A 71 -2.03 2.97 3.74
C ASP A 71 -3.48 2.68 3.28
N LEU A 72 -3.64 1.68 2.42
CA LEU A 72 -4.93 1.29 1.84
C LEU A 72 -5.88 0.61 2.86
N ASN A 73 -5.36 0.03 3.95
CA ASN A 73 -6.20 -0.63 4.96
C ASN A 73 -7.10 0.34 5.74
N GLY A 74 -6.69 1.61 5.84
CA GLY A 74 -7.47 2.67 6.50
C GLY A 74 -8.51 3.35 5.60
N LEU A 75 -8.51 3.07 4.29
CA LEU A 75 -9.41 3.75 3.36
C LEU A 75 -10.81 3.16 3.38
N VAL A 76 -11.82 4.05 3.50
CA VAL A 76 -13.24 3.72 3.38
C VAL A 76 -13.67 3.89 1.92
N THR A 77 -13.20 3.01 1.04
CA THR A 77 -13.52 3.12 -0.40
C THR A 77 -13.40 1.80 -1.17
N ALA A 78 -13.77 1.83 -2.45
CA ALA A 78 -13.49 0.79 -3.43
C ALA A 78 -12.98 1.45 -4.72
N SER A 79 -12.10 0.78 -5.45
CA SER A 79 -11.54 1.31 -6.70
C SER A 79 -11.57 0.30 -7.83
N ASN A 80 -11.89 0.79 -9.03
CA ASN A 80 -11.78 0.01 -10.26
C ASN A 80 -10.47 0.38 -10.96
N ARG A 81 -9.62 -0.62 -11.20
CA ARG A 81 -8.34 -0.47 -11.92
C ARG A 81 -8.49 -1.12 -13.30
N PRO A 82 -8.92 -0.36 -14.33
CA PRO A 82 -9.22 -0.91 -15.65
C PRO A 82 -7.98 -1.52 -16.32
N PHE A 83 -6.81 -0.89 -16.15
CA PHE A 83 -5.56 -1.36 -16.76
C PHE A 83 -5.10 -2.74 -16.27
N SER A 84 -5.44 -3.12 -15.04
CA SER A 84 -5.16 -4.46 -14.50
C SER A 84 -6.39 -5.37 -14.47
N ASN A 85 -7.54 -4.91 -14.97
CA ASN A 85 -8.83 -5.61 -14.91
C ASN A 85 -9.15 -6.13 -13.49
N GLN A 86 -8.96 -5.26 -12.50
CA GLN A 86 -9.09 -5.56 -11.08
C GLN A 86 -10.01 -4.56 -10.38
N ILE A 87 -10.80 -5.06 -9.43
CA ILE A 87 -11.49 -4.23 -8.44
C ILE A 87 -10.86 -4.45 -7.07
N TYR A 88 -10.67 -3.34 -6.35
CA TYR A 88 -10.20 -3.29 -4.97
C TYR A 88 -11.36 -2.86 -4.08
N ILE A 89 -11.68 -3.69 -3.09
CA ILE A 89 -12.57 -3.33 -2.00
C ILE A 89 -11.72 -3.27 -0.74
N TYR A 90 -11.51 -2.09 -0.17
CA TYR A 90 -10.62 -1.90 0.97
C TYR A 90 -11.31 -2.28 2.28
N MET A 91 -10.53 -2.69 3.29
CA MET A 91 -11.11 -3.17 4.56
C MET A 91 -11.95 -2.11 5.26
N GLY A 92 -11.54 -0.83 5.20
CA GLY A 92 -12.35 0.28 5.72
C GLY A 92 -13.71 0.45 5.04
N PHE A 93 -13.95 -0.13 3.86
CA PHE A 93 -15.27 -0.14 3.23
C PHE A 93 -16.16 -1.28 3.75
N LEU A 94 -15.56 -2.35 4.29
CA LEU A 94 -16.26 -3.53 4.81
C LEU A 94 -16.74 -3.33 6.25
N GLN A 95 -17.39 -2.20 6.51
CA GLN A 95 -17.96 -1.86 7.81
C GLN A 95 -19.33 -1.22 7.65
N PHE A 96 -20.03 -1.07 8.77
CA PHE A 96 -21.31 -0.39 8.81
C PHE A 96 -21.18 1.04 8.23
N PRO A 97 -22.13 1.50 7.39
CA PRO A 97 -23.41 0.88 7.02
C PRO A 97 -23.36 -0.03 5.79
N TYR A 98 -22.22 -0.14 5.11
CA TYR A 98 -22.11 -0.80 3.81
C TYR A 98 -22.00 -2.32 3.92
N PHE A 99 -21.45 -2.80 5.03
CA PHE A 99 -21.26 -4.23 5.28
C PHE A 99 -21.38 -4.55 6.77
N GLY A 100 -21.99 -5.69 7.09
CA GLY A 100 -22.11 -6.19 8.45
C GLY A 100 -22.82 -7.53 8.44
N LEU A 101 -22.30 -8.51 9.18
CA LEU A 101 -22.87 -9.86 9.27
C LEU A 101 -24.29 -9.87 9.87
N THR A 102 -24.63 -8.80 10.59
CA THR A 102 -25.92 -8.59 11.25
C THR A 102 -26.85 -7.67 10.47
N LEU A 103 -26.43 -7.14 9.31
CA LEU A 103 -27.29 -6.33 8.46
C LEU A 103 -28.33 -7.22 7.76
N PRO A 104 -29.55 -6.72 7.51
CA PRO A 104 -30.53 -7.41 6.67
C PRO A 104 -29.93 -7.69 5.30
N LYS A 105 -30.17 -8.90 4.77
CA LYS A 105 -29.74 -9.30 3.43
C LYS A 105 -30.61 -8.67 2.35
#